data_AF-A0A7H2SKV6-F1
#
_entry.id   AF-A0A7H2SKV6-F1
#
_cell.length_a   1.000
_cell.length_b   1.000
_cell.length_c   1.000
_cell.angle_alpha   90.00
_cell.angle_beta   90.00
_cell.angle_gamma   90.00
#
_symmetry.space_group_name_H-M   'P 1'
#
loop_
_entity.id
_entity.type
_entity.pdbx_description
1 polymer ?
#
loop_
_entity_poly.entity_id
_entity_poly.type
_entity_poly.pdbx_seq_one_letter_code
_entity_poly.pdbx_strand_id
1 'polypeptide(L)'
;MKPEHFIREFGVEKARKVVEGAPESASLVFYYFDEVNDELLGPEYYRDNGSQHFNKENNSWGFCLDPQIIVTEPHDALVSVEDLKRLVDSVDLVNNCGGLAIANKITFQKRLRNEKATHFIQHPENQKLIQLLGRNQRKPKEAIKFDLFEQAIRDHESIYGGGDE
;
A
#
# COMPACT_ATOMS: atom_id res chain seq x y z
N MET A 1 8.25 -11.44 5.60
CA MET A 1 7.04 -11.57 4.74
C MET A 1 6.99 -10.47 3.69
N LYS A 2 6.46 -10.75 2.50
CA LYS A 2 6.21 -9.72 1.48
C LYS A 2 4.97 -8.88 1.84
N PRO A 3 4.95 -7.55 1.62
CA PRO A 3 3.78 -6.71 1.88
C PRO A 3 2.49 -7.18 1.20
N GLU A 4 2.57 -7.73 -0.01
CA GLU A 4 1.42 -8.30 -0.72
C GLU A 4 0.85 -9.51 0.02
N HIS A 5 1.72 -10.36 0.59
CA HIS A 5 1.31 -11.52 1.37
C HIS A 5 0.60 -11.08 2.64
N PHE A 6 1.12 -10.05 3.32
CA PHE A 6 0.48 -9.48 4.50
C PHE A 6 -0.97 -9.06 4.21
N ILE A 7 -1.21 -8.37 3.09
CA ILE A 7 -2.57 -7.93 2.72
C ILE A 7 -3.46 -9.13 2.36
N ARG A 8 -2.93 -10.16 1.70
CA ARG A 8 -3.70 -11.39 1.38
C ARG A 8 -4.15 -12.13 2.64
N GLU A 9 -3.28 -12.21 3.64
CA GLU A 9 -3.49 -13.00 4.85
C GLU A 9 -4.36 -12.25 5.87
N PHE A 10 -4.06 -10.98 6.12
CA PHE A 10 -4.71 -10.19 7.17
C PHE A 10 -5.75 -9.19 6.65
N GLY A 11 -5.80 -8.97 5.35
CA GLY A 11 -6.71 -8.01 4.70
C GLY A 11 -6.19 -6.57 4.69
N VAL A 12 -6.72 -5.78 3.74
CA VAL A 12 -6.35 -4.37 3.56
C VAL A 12 -6.70 -3.51 4.78
N GLU A 13 -7.79 -3.83 5.49
CA GLU A 13 -8.21 -3.09 6.69
C GLU A 13 -7.21 -3.24 7.83
N LYS A 14 -6.61 -4.42 8.00
CA LYS A 14 -5.54 -4.59 8.98
C LYS A 14 -4.31 -3.80 8.55
N ALA A 15 -3.90 -3.93 7.27
CA ALA A 15 -2.76 -3.21 6.72
C ALA A 15 -2.89 -1.69 6.90
N ARG A 16 -4.07 -1.12 6.67
CA ARG A 16 -4.36 0.29 6.92
C ARG A 16 -4.11 0.68 8.37
N LYS A 17 -4.65 -0.08 9.33
CA LYS A 17 -4.42 0.17 10.77
C LYS A 17 -2.94 0.12 11.13
N VAL A 18 -2.17 -0.80 10.53
CA VAL A 18 -0.72 -0.88 10.74
C VAL A 18 -0.01 0.38 10.25
N VAL A 19 -0.36 0.83 9.05
CA VAL A 19 0.24 2.01 8.43
C VAL A 19 -0.13 3.29 9.19
N GLU A 20 -1.38 3.44 9.61
CA GLU A 20 -1.86 4.60 10.37
C GLU A 20 -1.28 4.66 11.80
N GLY A 21 -1.05 3.50 12.42
CA GLY A 21 -0.40 3.39 13.73
C GLY A 21 1.12 3.54 13.69
N ALA A 22 1.74 3.60 12.51
CA ALA A 22 3.19 3.64 12.37
C ALA A 22 3.75 5.00 12.83
N PRO A 23 4.74 5.00 13.74
CA PRO A 23 5.47 6.21 14.12
C PRO A 23 6.18 6.83 12.92
N GLU A 24 6.36 8.15 12.97
CA GLU A 24 7.18 8.85 11.98
C GLU A 24 8.60 8.25 11.95
N SER A 25 9.12 8.00 10.75
CA SER A 25 10.40 7.32 10.50
C SER A 25 10.44 5.80 10.72
N ALA A 26 9.32 5.14 11.02
CA ALA A 26 9.27 3.67 11.01
C ALA A 26 9.51 3.14 9.59
N SER A 27 10.45 2.21 9.44
CA SER A 27 10.78 1.59 8.16
C SER A 27 10.26 0.15 8.06
N LEU A 28 10.16 -0.55 9.20
CA LEU A 28 9.74 -1.94 9.28
C LEU A 28 8.67 -2.11 10.36
N VAL A 29 7.74 -3.01 10.10
CA VAL A 29 6.80 -3.53 11.10
C VAL A 29 7.06 -5.02 11.28
N PHE A 30 6.99 -5.47 12.53
CA PHE A 30 7.10 -6.86 12.92
C PHE A 30 5.82 -7.32 13.59
N TYR A 31 5.45 -8.56 13.29
CA TYR A 31 4.44 -9.34 13.98
C TYR A 31 5.09 -10.63 14.47
N TYR A 32 4.57 -11.21 15.54
CA TYR A 32 4.91 -12.58 15.88
C TYR A 32 3.68 -13.30 16.36
N PHE A 33 3.58 -14.57 15.98
CA PHE A 33 2.52 -15.43 16.46
C PHE A 33 2.99 -16.07 17.76
N ASP A 34 2.24 -15.85 18.83
CA ASP A 34 2.42 -16.57 20.07
C ASP A 34 1.74 -17.93 19.93
N GLU A 35 2.51 -18.96 19.60
CA GLU A 35 2.01 -20.33 19.44
C GLU A 35 1.38 -20.89 20.74
N VAL A 36 1.80 -20.38 21.90
CA VAL A 36 1.30 -20.86 23.19
C VAL A 36 -0.10 -20.30 23.46
N ASN A 37 -0.31 -19.04 23.11
CA ASN A 37 -1.57 -18.33 23.35
C ASN A 37 -2.49 -18.24 22.11
N ASP A 38 -2.05 -18.78 20.97
CA ASP A 38 -2.75 -18.70 19.67
C ASP A 38 -3.08 -17.24 19.28
N GLU A 39 -2.17 -16.31 19.59
CA GLU A 39 -2.38 -14.87 19.47
C GLU A 39 -1.36 -14.21 18.53
N LEU A 40 -1.83 -13.34 17.64
CA LEU A 40 -0.96 -12.51 16.81
C LEU A 40 -0.56 -11.23 17.57
N LEU A 41 0.68 -11.17 18.03
CA LEU A 41 1.24 -10.06 18.77
C LEU A 41 1.93 -9.04 17.85
N GLY A 42 1.81 -7.76 18.19
CA GLY A 42 2.24 -6.61 17.38
C GLY A 42 1.10 -5.60 17.13
N PRO A 43 1.27 -4.59 16.25
CA PRO A 43 2.48 -4.29 15.47
C PRO A 43 3.61 -3.73 16.32
N GLU A 44 4.82 -4.24 16.14
CA GLU A 44 6.04 -3.60 16.65
C GLU A 44 6.78 -2.87 15.52
N TYR A 45 7.19 -1.63 15.76
CA TYR A 45 7.79 -0.78 14.72
C TYR A 45 9.29 -0.65 14.92
N TYR A 46 10.00 -0.68 13.81
CA TYR A 46 11.45 -0.57 13.79
C TYR A 46 11.89 0.44 12.74
N ARG A 47 13.08 0.99 12.95
CA ARG A 47 13.79 1.82 11.96
C ARG A 47 15.25 1.39 11.85
N ASP A 48 15.99 2.05 10.95
CA ASP A 48 17.43 1.85 10.78
C ASP A 48 17.78 0.36 10.61
N ASN A 49 17.06 -0.31 9.70
CA ASN A 49 17.16 -1.75 9.40
C ASN A 49 16.99 -2.67 10.63
N GLY A 50 16.14 -2.29 11.58
CA GLY A 50 15.86 -3.09 12.77
C GLY A 50 16.74 -2.76 13.97
N SER A 51 17.72 -1.86 13.83
CA SER A 51 18.62 -1.50 14.95
C SER A 51 17.93 -0.70 16.06
N GLN A 52 16.79 -0.08 15.75
CA GLN A 52 15.99 0.65 16.73
C GLN A 52 14.54 0.20 16.70
N HIS A 53 13.99 -0.01 17.90
CA HIS A 53 12.62 -0.40 18.17
C HIS A 53 11.86 0.79 18.78
N PHE A 54 10.59 0.91 18.41
CA PHE A 54 9.73 1.96 18.94
C PHE A 54 9.10 1.55 20.27
N ASN A 55 9.44 2.26 21.33
CA ASN A 55 8.81 2.11 22.63
C ASN A 55 7.53 2.95 22.68
N LYS A 56 6.38 2.28 22.71
CA LYS A 56 5.05 2.91 22.74
C LYS A 56 4.74 3.58 24.08
N GLU A 57 5.30 3.10 25.19
CA GLU A 57 5.00 3.62 26.54
C GLU A 57 5.55 5.03 26.75
N ASN A 58 6.73 5.30 26.21
CA ASN A 58 7.38 6.61 26.32
C ASN A 58 7.51 7.36 24.98
N ASN A 59 6.90 6.83 23.91
CA ASN A 59 6.84 7.42 22.58
C ASN A 59 8.24 7.77 22.04
N SER A 60 9.19 6.83 22.16
CA SER A 60 10.60 7.05 21.81
C SER A 60 11.25 5.86 21.12
N TRP A 61 12.36 6.12 20.42
CA TRP A 61 13.15 5.09 19.76
C TRP A 61 14.25 4.60 20.70
N GLY A 62 14.28 3.29 20.96
CA GLY A 62 15.32 2.62 21.73
C GLY A 62 16.20 1.75 20.85
N PHE A 63 17.47 1.57 21.21
CA PHE A 63 18.34 0.61 20.55
C PHE A 63 17.94 -0.82 20.90
N CYS A 64 17.85 -1.68 19.89
CA CYS A 64 17.71 -3.12 20.08
C CYS A 64 19.04 -3.65 20.63
N LEU A 65 19.06 -4.09 21.89
CA LEU A 65 20.28 -4.60 22.53
C LEU A 65 20.78 -5.91 21.89
N ASP A 66 19.90 -6.64 21.19
CA ASP A 66 20.23 -7.85 20.42
C ASP A 66 19.81 -7.72 18.94
N PRO A 67 20.57 -6.97 18.11
CA PRO A 67 20.26 -6.82 16.68
C PRO A 67 20.26 -8.13 15.91
N GLN A 68 20.97 -9.16 16.41
CA GLN A 68 21.07 -10.46 15.76
C GLN A 68 19.72 -11.18 15.72
N ILE A 69 18.84 -11.04 16.71
CA ILE A 69 17.53 -11.72 16.74
C ILE A 69 16.65 -11.29 15.55
N ILE A 70 16.78 -10.05 15.08
CA ILE A 70 16.02 -9.52 13.93
C ILE A 70 16.62 -9.98 12.59
N VAL A 71 17.91 -10.38 12.58
CA VAL A 71 18.68 -10.69 11.37
C VAL A 71 18.92 -12.19 11.18
N THR A 72 18.85 -13.02 12.24
CA THR A 72 19.26 -14.44 12.19
C THR A 72 18.13 -15.46 12.29
N GLU A 73 16.96 -15.11 12.83
CA GLU A 73 15.77 -15.97 12.81
C GLU A 73 14.98 -15.69 11.51
N PRO A 74 14.61 -16.70 10.73
CA PRO A 74 14.17 -16.52 9.34
C PRO A 74 12.85 -15.73 9.24
N HIS A 75 12.98 -14.44 8.95
CA HIS A 75 12.43 -13.74 7.78
C HIS A 75 10.95 -13.78 7.41
N ASP A 76 10.05 -14.35 8.22
CA ASP A 76 8.65 -14.43 7.83
C ASP A 76 7.73 -13.34 8.39
N ALA A 77 8.17 -12.41 9.25
CA ALA A 77 7.23 -11.41 9.80
C ALA A 77 7.65 -9.93 9.77
N LEU A 78 8.84 -9.59 9.26
CA LEU A 78 9.17 -8.20 8.92
C LEU A 78 8.51 -7.79 7.61
N VAL A 79 7.85 -6.64 7.62
CA VAL A 79 7.20 -6.03 6.46
C VAL A 79 7.63 -4.56 6.36
N SER A 80 7.96 -4.12 5.15
CA SER A 80 8.27 -2.72 4.86
C SER A 80 7.03 -1.85 5.05
N VAL A 81 7.11 -0.85 5.94
CA VAL A 81 5.99 0.07 6.21
C VAL A 81 5.68 0.92 4.98
N GLU A 82 6.72 1.35 4.25
CA GLU A 82 6.58 2.15 3.03
C GLU A 82 5.89 1.37 1.92
N ASP A 83 6.31 0.13 1.67
CA ASP A 83 5.69 -0.71 0.65
C ASP A 83 4.25 -1.07 1.03
N LEU A 84 4.00 -1.38 2.31
CA LEU A 84 2.66 -1.68 2.80
C LEU A 84 1.74 -0.46 2.63
N LYS A 85 2.22 0.74 2.94
CA LYS A 85 1.51 1.99 2.70
C LYS A 85 1.19 2.20 1.22
N ARG A 86 2.19 2.03 0.34
CA ARG A 86 1.96 2.11 -1.12
C ARG A 86 0.86 1.16 -1.56
N LEU A 87 0.91 -0.09 -1.13
CA LEU A 87 -0.09 -1.09 -1.50
C LEU A 87 -1.49 -0.73 -1.00
N VAL A 88 -1.63 -0.24 0.24
CA VAL A 88 -2.91 0.25 0.78
C VAL A 88 -3.44 1.42 -0.05
N ASP A 89 -2.61 2.42 -0.33
CA ASP A 89 -2.96 3.59 -1.15
C ASP A 89 -3.37 3.17 -2.58
N SER A 90 -2.67 2.18 -3.16
CA SER A 90 -2.97 1.61 -4.47
C SER A 90 -4.32 0.91 -4.50
N VAL A 91 -4.62 0.07 -3.50
CA VAL A 91 -5.91 -0.61 -3.39
C VAL A 91 -7.05 0.39 -3.24
N ASP A 92 -6.86 1.42 -2.41
CA ASP A 92 -7.85 2.47 -2.22
C ASP A 92 -8.10 3.26 -3.50
N LEU A 93 -7.04 3.62 -4.22
CA LEU A 93 -7.17 4.34 -5.48
C LEU A 93 -7.99 3.54 -6.50
N VAL A 94 -7.72 2.23 -6.64
CA VAL A 94 -8.46 1.35 -7.55
C VAL A 94 -9.92 1.19 -7.11
N ASN A 95 -10.17 0.98 -5.82
CA ASN A 95 -11.52 0.83 -5.27
C ASN A 95 -12.34 2.11 -5.40
N ASN A 96 -11.74 3.27 -5.12
CA ASN A 96 -12.37 4.58 -5.29
C ASN A 96 -12.74 4.87 -6.75
N CYS A 97 -12.00 4.31 -7.70
CA CYS A 97 -12.35 4.37 -9.12
C CYS A 97 -13.47 3.42 -9.53
N GLY A 98 -13.98 2.57 -8.63
CA GLY A 98 -15.00 1.58 -8.89
C GLY A 98 -14.46 0.18 -9.19
N GLY A 99 -13.23 -0.11 -8.75
CA GLY A 99 -12.61 -1.43 -8.82
C GLY A 99 -11.82 -1.70 -10.11
N LEU A 100 -11.16 -2.87 -10.14
CA LEU A 100 -10.20 -3.25 -11.18
C LEU A 100 -10.80 -3.23 -12.60
N ALA A 101 -12.04 -3.68 -12.76
CA ALA A 101 -12.72 -3.69 -14.06
C ALA A 101 -12.93 -2.27 -14.63
N ILE A 102 -13.22 -1.28 -13.79
CA ILE A 102 -13.35 0.12 -14.22
C ILE A 102 -11.96 0.73 -14.44
N ALA A 103 -11.00 0.43 -13.57
CA ALA A 103 -9.62 0.88 -13.72
C ALA A 103 -9.00 0.47 -15.07
N ASN A 104 -9.19 -0.79 -15.47
CA ASN A 104 -8.74 -1.31 -16.77
C ASN A 104 -9.46 -0.66 -17.96
N LYS A 105 -10.74 -0.30 -17.80
CA LYS A 105 -11.45 0.48 -18.83
C LYS A 105 -10.89 1.89 -18.96
N ILE A 106 -10.54 2.54 -17.86
CA ILE A 106 -9.97 3.90 -17.86
C ILE A 106 -8.61 3.91 -18.58
N THR A 107 -7.73 2.96 -18.29
CA THR A 107 -6.42 2.84 -18.97
C THR A 107 -6.57 2.50 -20.44
N PHE A 108 -7.56 1.68 -20.81
CA PHE A 108 -7.90 1.41 -22.20
C PHE A 108 -8.42 2.68 -22.92
N GLN A 109 -9.28 3.47 -22.29
CA GLN A 109 -9.80 4.72 -22.84
C GLN A 109 -8.70 5.77 -23.07
N LYS A 110 -7.66 5.82 -22.22
CA LYS A 110 -6.46 6.63 -22.46
C LYS A 110 -5.83 6.25 -23.81
N ARG A 111 -5.58 4.96 -24.05
CA ARG A 111 -4.96 4.47 -25.29
C ARG A 111 -5.81 4.78 -26.53
N LEU A 112 -7.14 4.64 -26.43
CA LEU A 112 -8.05 4.88 -27.55
C LEU A 112 -8.27 6.36 -27.86
N ARG A 113 -8.51 7.19 -26.84
CA ARG A 113 -8.99 8.57 -27.03
C ARG A 113 -7.86 9.60 -27.04
N ASN A 114 -6.85 9.43 -26.18
CA ASN A 114 -5.72 10.35 -26.07
C ASN A 114 -4.55 9.69 -25.33
N GLU A 115 -3.69 9.02 -26.08
CA GLU A 115 -2.52 8.30 -25.55
C GLU A 115 -1.57 9.21 -24.76
N LYS A 116 -1.48 10.48 -25.15
CA LYS A 116 -0.61 11.49 -24.53
C LYS A 116 -1.22 12.11 -23.26
N ALA A 117 -2.41 11.67 -22.85
CA ALA A 117 -2.99 12.09 -21.59
C ALA A 117 -2.11 11.66 -20.41
N THR A 118 -1.92 12.57 -19.47
CA THR A 118 -1.09 12.37 -18.28
C THR A 118 -1.91 12.22 -17.02
N HIS A 119 -3.11 12.81 -17.01
CA HIS A 119 -4.02 12.73 -15.89
C HIS A 119 -5.44 12.45 -16.38
N PHE A 120 -6.30 11.98 -15.48
CA PHE A 120 -7.73 11.91 -15.70
C PHE A 120 -8.50 12.36 -14.45
N ILE A 121 -9.77 12.66 -14.63
CA ILE A 121 -10.72 12.96 -13.55
C ILE A 121 -11.97 12.14 -13.80
N GLN A 122 -12.50 11.51 -12.77
CA GLN A 122 -13.82 10.87 -12.81
C GLN A 122 -14.92 11.89 -12.48
N HIS A 123 -16.03 11.80 -13.20
CA HIS A 123 -17.19 12.61 -12.88
C HIS A 123 -17.75 12.22 -11.50
N PRO A 124 -18.05 13.18 -10.61
CA PRO A 124 -18.46 12.89 -9.22
C PRO A 124 -19.73 12.04 -9.13
N GLU A 125 -20.68 12.24 -10.06
CA GLU A 125 -21.95 11.50 -10.09
C GLU A 125 -21.92 10.25 -10.97
N ASN A 126 -20.89 10.08 -11.80
CA ASN A 126 -20.82 8.96 -12.75
C ASN A 126 -19.37 8.54 -13.00
N GLN A 127 -18.90 7.57 -12.21
CA GLN A 127 -17.54 7.04 -12.25
C GLN A 127 -17.12 6.45 -13.61
N LYS A 128 -18.08 6.15 -14.50
CA LYS A 128 -17.81 5.66 -15.87
C LYS A 128 -17.40 6.79 -16.82
N LEU A 129 -17.72 8.03 -16.48
CA LEU A 129 -17.34 9.20 -17.27
C LEU A 129 -16.02 9.76 -16.78
N ILE A 130 -15.04 9.81 -17.68
CA ILE A 130 -13.72 10.38 -17.41
C ILE A 130 -13.39 11.53 -18.36
N GLN A 131 -12.75 12.55 -17.81
CA GLN A 131 -12.08 13.59 -18.57
C GLN A 131 -10.58 13.31 -18.61
N LEU A 132 -10.01 13.24 -19.81
CA LEU A 132 -8.57 13.05 -20.03
C LEU A 132 -7.86 14.40 -20.12
N LEU A 133 -6.73 14.54 -19.44
CA LEU A 133 -5.94 15.76 -19.39
C LEU A 133 -4.51 15.55 -19.90
N GLY A 134 -4.13 16.34 -20.91
CA GLY A 134 -2.79 16.38 -21.48
C GLY A 134 -1.79 17.20 -20.65
N ARG A 135 -0.51 17.12 -21.04
CA ARG A 135 0.60 17.80 -20.35
C ARG A 135 0.40 19.32 -20.19
N ASN A 136 -0.13 19.98 -21.22
CA ASN A 136 -0.24 21.44 -21.27
C ASN A 136 -1.51 21.99 -20.58
N GLN A 137 -2.38 21.13 -20.06
CA GLN A 137 -3.61 21.55 -19.39
C GLN A 137 -3.37 21.79 -17.90
N ARG A 138 -4.15 22.69 -17.31
CA ARG A 138 -4.22 22.88 -15.86
C ARG A 138 -4.87 21.63 -15.26
N LYS A 139 -4.23 21.05 -14.24
CA LYS A 139 -4.75 19.88 -13.52
C LYS A 139 -5.45 20.38 -12.25
N PRO A 140 -6.74 20.06 -12.05
CA PRO A 140 -7.38 20.28 -10.77
C PRO A 140 -6.83 19.30 -9.73
N LYS A 141 -7.17 19.50 -8.46
CA LYS A 141 -6.61 18.76 -7.33
C LYS A 141 -7.00 17.29 -7.35
N GLU A 142 -8.18 17.01 -7.90
CA GLU A 142 -8.80 15.69 -8.02
C GLU A 142 -8.26 14.89 -9.22
N ALA A 143 -7.36 15.48 -10.02
CA ALA A 143 -6.80 14.81 -11.18
C ALA A 143 -5.81 13.73 -10.78
N ILE A 144 -6.07 12.50 -11.21
CA ILE A 144 -5.24 11.34 -10.94
C ILE A 144 -4.22 11.19 -12.07
N LYS A 145 -2.94 11.04 -11.72
CA LYS A 145 -1.87 10.80 -12.69
C LYS A 145 -1.91 9.36 -13.19
N PHE A 146 -1.85 9.16 -14.51
CA PHE A 146 -1.89 7.82 -15.10
C PHE A 146 -0.75 6.92 -14.64
N ASP A 147 0.48 7.43 -14.52
CA ASP A 147 1.63 6.62 -14.08
C ASP A 147 1.40 6.01 -12.69
N LEU A 148 0.82 6.80 -11.77
CA LEU A 148 0.47 6.34 -10.41
C LEU A 148 -0.69 5.34 -10.46
N PHE A 149 -1.70 5.60 -11.31
CA PHE A 149 -2.85 4.73 -11.46
C PHE A 149 -2.48 3.37 -12.07
N GLU A 150 -1.60 3.34 -13.07
CA GLU A 150 -1.09 2.12 -13.68
C GLU A 150 -0.17 1.34 -12.72
N GLN A 151 0.52 2.01 -11.80
CA GLN A 151 1.20 1.33 -10.68
C GLN A 151 0.17 0.74 -9.70
N ALA A 152 -0.88 1.48 -9.37
CA ALA A 152 -1.91 1.02 -8.44
C ALA A 152 -2.67 -0.20 -8.95
N ILE A 153 -2.95 -0.27 -10.26
CA ILE A 153 -3.52 -1.46 -10.90
C ILE A 153 -2.58 -2.66 -10.74
N ARG A 154 -1.28 -2.50 -11.03
CA ARG A 154 -0.29 -3.57 -10.90
C ARG A 154 -0.13 -4.05 -9.45
N ASP A 155 -0.15 -3.12 -8.50
CA ASP A 155 -0.12 -3.43 -7.07
C ASP A 155 -1.39 -4.18 -6.63
N HIS A 156 -2.55 -3.76 -7.11
CA HIS A 156 -3.81 -4.46 -6.83
C HIS A 156 -3.79 -5.89 -7.41
N GLU A 157 -3.33 -6.06 -8.64
CA GLU A 157 -3.14 -7.37 -9.28
C GLU A 157 -2.08 -8.22 -8.57
N SER A 158 -1.00 -7.61 -8.05
CA SER A 158 0.02 -8.33 -7.31
C SER A 158 -0.48 -8.83 -5.96
N ILE A 159 -1.52 -8.22 -5.39
CA ILE A 159 -2.19 -8.67 -4.16
C ILE A 159 -3.24 -9.73 -4.48
N TYR A 160 -4.22 -9.45 -5.33
CA TYR A 160 -5.38 -10.33 -5.50
C TYR A 160 -5.26 -11.33 -6.66
N GLY A 161 -4.22 -11.20 -7.49
CA GLY A 161 -4.13 -11.87 -8.78
C GLY A 161 -4.98 -11.14 -9.82
N GLY A 162 -4.43 -10.97 -11.04
CA GLY A 162 -5.18 -10.49 -12.20
C GLY A 162 -6.02 -11.62 -12.80
N GLY A 163 -6.99 -12.13 -12.02
CA GLY A 163 -7.85 -13.24 -12.44
C GLY A 163 -8.66 -12.87 -13.69
N ASP A 164 -8.45 -13.64 -14.75
CA ASP A 164 -9.47 -13.84 -15.77
C ASP A 164 -10.72 -14.41 -15.08
N GLU A 165 -11.77 -13.59 -14.94
CA GLU A 165 -13.17 -14.04 -14.86
C GLU A 165 -13.92 -13.58 -16.12
#